data_AF-A0A3G2IMR4-F1
#
_entry.id   AF-A0A3G2IMR4-F1
#
_cell.length_a   1.000
_cell.length_b   1.000
_cell.length_c   1.000
_cell.angle_alpha   90.00
_cell.angle_beta   90.00
_cell.angle_gamma   90.00
#
_symmetry.space_group_name_H-M   'P 1'
#
loop_
_entity.id
_entity.type
_entity.pdbx_description
1 polymer ?
#
loop_
_entity_poly.entity_id
_entity_poly.type
_entity_poly.pdbx_seq_one_letter_code
_entity_poly.pdbx_strand_id
1 'polypeptide(L)'
;MVSKKSKIASMAAAMAVALAPVPASSIGNLDVSVTSHSSSTLSLQSVKDSVVFLPIDQATVFMRNFADRMNIHRLNIRAEWEEKRAPIRIDRLKKETQEGFAIFRSYVDVCAALIDAIRIALKDIPESDVELRKEIISFGRAVASVRYTIEDMFSFIEATIPPKKTTEALPKVTAKEVHALIRSEHKKLGLEEPKFY
;
A
#
# COMPACT_ATOMS: atom_id res chain seq x y z
N MET A 1 3.28 -1.36 -31.91
CA MET A 1 2.89 -2.05 -30.66
C MET A 1 4.05 -2.93 -30.20
N VAL A 2 4.95 -2.42 -29.38
CA VAL A 2 6.03 -3.22 -28.78
C VAL A 2 5.40 -4.02 -27.64
N SER A 3 5.32 -5.34 -27.81
CA SER A 3 4.60 -6.28 -26.94
C SER A 3 5.08 -6.19 -25.48
N LYS A 4 4.16 -6.13 -24.51
CA LYS A 4 4.46 -6.15 -23.06
C LYS A 4 5.44 -7.29 -22.68
N LYS A 5 5.43 -8.40 -23.41
CA LYS A 5 6.36 -9.53 -23.21
C LYS A 5 7.81 -9.15 -23.49
N SER A 6 8.09 -8.29 -24.47
CA SER A 6 9.48 -7.89 -24.78
C SER A 6 10.07 -7.00 -23.69
N LYS A 7 9.24 -6.15 -23.06
CA LYS A 7 9.68 -5.30 -21.94
C LYS A 7 10.02 -6.11 -20.69
N ILE A 8 9.18 -7.10 -20.35
CA ILE A 8 9.43 -7.98 -19.19
C ILE A 8 10.68 -8.83 -19.44
N ALA A 9 10.85 -9.37 -20.64
CA ALA A 9 12.05 -10.11 -21.01
C ALA A 9 13.32 -9.24 -20.96
N SER A 10 13.26 -7.98 -21.43
CA SER A 10 14.40 -7.06 -21.32
C SER A 10 14.71 -6.67 -19.88
N MET A 11 13.71 -6.53 -19.01
CA MET A 11 13.92 -6.28 -17.58
C MET A 11 14.51 -7.50 -16.88
N ALA A 12 14.01 -8.70 -17.18
CA ALA A 12 14.56 -9.95 -16.66
C ALA A 12 16.02 -10.15 -17.10
N ALA A 13 16.32 -9.88 -18.37
CA ALA A 13 17.68 -9.92 -18.89
C ALA A 13 18.59 -8.87 -18.24
N ALA A 14 18.13 -7.62 -18.08
CA ALA A 14 18.90 -6.59 -17.40
C ALA A 14 19.20 -6.97 -15.93
N MET A 15 18.23 -7.53 -15.22
CA MET A 15 18.43 -8.03 -13.85
C MET A 15 19.37 -9.23 -13.81
N ALA A 16 19.30 -10.14 -14.77
CA ALA A 16 20.28 -11.22 -14.90
C ALA A 16 21.70 -10.68 -15.19
N VAL A 17 21.82 -9.47 -15.76
CA VAL A 17 23.08 -8.77 -16.06
C VAL A 17 23.46 -7.77 -14.95
N ALA A 18 22.87 -7.89 -13.75
CA ALA A 18 23.13 -7.06 -12.57
C ALA A 18 22.60 -5.60 -12.61
N LEU A 19 21.69 -5.29 -13.52
CA LEU A 19 21.04 -3.97 -13.63
C LEU A 19 19.53 -4.04 -13.34
N ALA A 20 19.09 -3.40 -12.26
CA ALA A 20 17.70 -3.27 -11.87
C ALA A 20 17.08 -1.93 -12.32
N PRO A 21 15.86 -1.96 -12.87
CA PRO A 21 15.12 -0.75 -13.24
C PRO A 21 14.59 0.00 -12.01
N VAL A 22 14.88 1.31 -11.92
CA VAL A 22 14.36 2.24 -10.91
C VAL A 22 13.76 3.47 -11.63
N PRO A 23 12.67 4.09 -11.13
CA PRO A 23 12.10 5.29 -11.75
C PRO A 23 13.15 6.42 -11.86
N ALA A 24 13.33 6.99 -13.07
CA ALA A 24 14.36 7.99 -13.34
C ALA A 24 14.21 9.29 -12.53
N SER A 25 12.98 9.65 -12.14
CA SER A 25 12.69 10.81 -11.28
C SER A 25 13.30 10.69 -9.88
N SER A 26 13.81 9.52 -9.51
CA SER A 26 14.39 9.24 -8.20
C SER A 26 15.91 9.39 -8.13
N ILE A 27 16.59 9.60 -9.25
CA ILE A 27 18.05 9.79 -9.32
C ILE A 27 18.33 11.29 -9.49
N GLY A 28 18.74 11.94 -8.39
CA GLY A 28 19.13 13.36 -8.40
C GLY A 28 18.72 14.18 -7.17
N ASN A 29 17.80 13.69 -6.33
CA ASN A 29 17.37 14.41 -5.14
C ASN A 29 17.95 13.79 -3.86
N LEU A 30 19.19 14.15 -3.56
CA LEU A 30 19.65 14.27 -2.18
C LEU A 30 18.87 15.42 -1.54
N ASP A 31 18.18 15.12 -0.45
CA ASP A 31 17.73 16.08 0.56
C ASP A 31 16.80 17.24 0.10
N VAL A 32 15.50 16.96 0.00
CA VAL A 32 14.47 18.00 0.19
C VAL A 32 13.71 17.70 1.49
N SER A 33 14.46 17.42 2.57
CA SER A 33 13.91 17.22 3.91
C SER A 33 14.23 18.32 4.90
N VAL A 34 15.02 19.35 4.57
CA VAL A 34 15.51 20.29 5.62
C VAL A 34 15.07 21.75 5.46
N THR A 35 14.66 22.23 4.29
CA THR A 35 14.35 23.67 4.15
C THR A 35 13.16 23.97 3.22
N SER A 36 11.94 23.79 3.72
CA SER A 36 10.83 24.73 3.47
C SER A 36 9.54 24.24 4.12
N HIS A 37 9.09 24.98 5.12
CA HIS A 37 7.79 24.82 5.74
C HIS A 37 6.71 25.38 4.78
N SER A 38 6.02 24.52 4.00
CA SER A 38 4.64 24.73 3.49
C SER A 38 4.17 23.79 2.37
N SER A 39 4.97 22.83 1.91
CA SER A 39 4.56 21.93 0.82
C SER A 39 4.29 20.53 1.37
N SER A 40 3.09 20.01 1.10
CA SER A 40 2.59 18.69 1.48
C SER A 40 3.70 17.62 1.55
N THR A 41 3.79 16.88 2.66
CA THR A 41 4.70 15.72 2.85
C THR A 41 4.47 14.58 1.84
N LEU A 42 3.50 14.75 0.95
CA LEU A 42 3.05 13.79 -0.07
C LEU A 42 3.46 14.19 -1.49
N SER A 43 4.29 15.23 -1.65
CA SER A 43 4.85 15.64 -2.95
C SER A 43 5.88 14.62 -3.45
N LEU A 44 5.41 13.52 -4.05
CA LEU A 44 6.25 12.61 -4.83
C LEU A 44 6.20 12.98 -6.31
N GLN A 45 7.38 13.23 -6.89
CA GLN A 45 7.55 13.58 -8.29
C GLN A 45 6.97 12.51 -9.22
N SER A 46 6.23 12.98 -10.23
CA SER A 46 5.58 12.14 -11.23
C SER A 46 6.53 11.09 -11.81
N VAL A 47 6.07 9.84 -11.88
CA VAL A 47 6.70 8.79 -12.67
C VAL A 47 6.54 9.19 -14.15
N LYS A 48 7.51 9.94 -14.70
CA LYS A 48 7.67 10.01 -16.15
C LYS A 48 8.23 8.65 -16.59
N ASP A 49 7.77 8.14 -17.72
CA ASP A 49 8.06 6.82 -18.33
C ASP A 49 9.56 6.47 -18.54
N SER A 50 10.50 7.24 -18.00
CA SER A 50 11.91 6.93 -17.98
C SER A 50 12.25 6.00 -16.81
N VAL A 51 12.73 4.81 -17.16
CA VAL A 51 13.32 3.84 -16.24
C VAL A 51 14.84 3.97 -16.37
N VAL A 52 15.54 4.18 -15.25
CA VAL A 52 17.00 4.12 -15.21
C VAL A 52 17.42 2.77 -14.68
N PHE A 53 18.34 2.13 -15.38
CA PHE A 53 18.94 0.88 -14.96
C PHE A 53 20.09 1.18 -14.00
N LEU A 54 19.90 0.83 -12.73
CA LEU A 54 20.90 0.94 -11.67
C LEU A 54 21.47 -0.44 -11.36
N PRO A 55 22.71 -0.53 -10.85
CA PRO A 55 23.22 -1.75 -10.24
C PRO A 55 22.25 -2.32 -9.18
N ILE A 56 22.09 -3.65 -9.12
CA ILE A 56 21.11 -4.31 -8.23
C ILE A 56 21.30 -3.95 -6.76
N ASP A 57 22.54 -3.79 -6.32
CA ASP A 57 22.88 -3.35 -4.96
C ASP A 57 22.31 -1.95 -4.66
N GLN A 58 22.55 -0.98 -5.55
CA GLN A 58 22.06 0.39 -5.43
C GLN A 58 20.54 0.46 -5.53
N ALA A 59 19.94 -0.30 -6.45
CA ALA A 59 18.50 -0.40 -6.60
C ALA A 59 17.84 -1.03 -5.36
N THR A 60 18.50 -2.02 -4.75
CA THR A 60 18.02 -2.64 -3.49
C THR A 60 18.02 -1.63 -2.35
N VAL A 61 19.11 -0.88 -2.17
CA VAL A 61 19.20 0.17 -1.14
C VAL A 61 18.13 1.24 -1.38
N PHE A 62 17.95 1.66 -2.64
CA PHE A 62 16.91 2.62 -3.00
C PHE A 62 15.50 2.13 -2.61
N MET A 63 15.15 0.90 -2.98
CA MET A 63 13.82 0.34 -2.68
C MET A 63 13.61 0.15 -1.17
N ARG A 64 14.64 -0.19 -0.41
CA ARG A 64 14.57 -0.22 1.07
C ARG A 64 14.29 1.15 1.65
N ASN A 65 15.07 2.16 1.26
CA ASN A 65 14.87 3.53 1.72
C ASN A 65 13.46 4.04 1.34
N PHE A 66 12.95 3.64 0.19
CA PHE A 66 11.59 3.97 -0.22
C PHE A 66 10.54 3.29 0.66
N ALA A 67 10.73 2.00 0.99
CA ALA A 67 9.85 1.28 1.91
C ALA A 67 9.85 1.94 3.30
N ASP A 68 11.01 2.37 3.80
CA ASP A 68 11.13 3.05 5.09
C ASP A 68 10.37 4.39 5.09
N ARG A 69 10.49 5.18 4.02
CA ARG A 69 9.68 6.40 3.85
C ARG A 69 8.17 6.11 3.83
N MET A 70 7.74 5.06 3.13
CA MET A 70 6.33 4.66 3.10
C MET A 70 5.84 4.21 4.48
N ASN A 71 6.68 3.53 5.26
CA ASN A 71 6.36 3.16 6.64
C ASN A 71 6.17 4.39 7.52
N ILE A 72 7.03 5.40 7.39
CA ILE A 72 6.88 6.68 8.11
C ILE A 72 5.55 7.35 7.74
N HIS A 73 5.21 7.41 6.45
CA HIS A 73 3.91 7.98 6.03
C HIS A 73 2.73 7.21 6.63
N ARG A 74 2.79 5.88 6.63
CA ARG A 74 1.74 5.04 7.25
C ARG A 74 1.60 5.33 8.74
N LEU A 75 2.71 5.48 9.47
CA LEU A 75 2.70 5.83 10.90
C LEU A 75 2.10 7.23 11.13
N ASN A 76 2.43 8.20 10.29
CA ASN A 76 1.88 9.55 10.38
C ASN A 76 0.37 9.56 10.12
N ILE A 77 -0.11 8.81 9.12
CA ILE A 77 -1.54 8.66 8.82
C ILE A 77 -2.28 8.03 10.01
N ARG A 78 -1.67 7.04 10.65
CA ARG A 78 -2.22 6.44 11.87
C ARG A 78 -2.28 7.44 13.02
N ALA A 79 -1.21 8.18 13.29
CA ALA A 79 -1.16 9.18 14.34
C ALA A 79 -2.23 10.28 14.13
N GLU A 80 -2.39 10.76 12.90
CA GLU A 80 -3.44 11.73 12.56
C GLU A 80 -4.85 11.17 12.80
N TRP A 81 -5.07 9.89 12.49
CA TRP A 81 -6.33 9.22 12.78
C TRP A 81 -6.58 9.06 14.28
N GLU A 82 -5.55 8.71 15.07
CA GLU A 82 -5.67 8.56 16.52
C GLU A 82 -6.03 9.89 17.21
N GLU A 83 -5.48 11.00 16.72
CA GLU A 83 -5.77 12.35 17.22
C GLU A 83 -7.19 12.82 16.83
N LYS A 84 -7.53 12.75 15.54
CA LYS A 84 -8.79 13.31 15.02
C LYS A 84 -9.99 12.38 15.20
N ARG A 85 -9.75 11.06 15.31
CA ARG A 85 -10.75 9.98 15.33
C ARG A 85 -11.82 10.09 14.25
N ALA A 86 -11.43 10.65 13.10
CA ALA A 86 -12.32 10.88 11.97
C ALA A 86 -11.93 9.98 10.80
N PRO A 87 -12.90 9.47 10.02
CA PRO A 87 -12.62 8.69 8.82
C PRO A 87 -11.73 9.45 7.83
N ILE A 88 -10.67 8.81 7.35
CA ILE A 88 -9.79 9.39 6.35
C ILE A 88 -10.43 9.19 4.99
N ARG A 89 -10.93 10.28 4.40
CA ARG A 89 -11.52 10.26 3.05
C ARG A 89 -10.58 10.94 2.07
N ILE A 90 -9.92 10.14 1.24
CA ILE A 90 -8.96 10.64 0.24
C ILE A 90 -9.62 11.69 -0.67
N ASP A 91 -10.87 11.48 -1.07
CA ASP A 91 -11.64 12.39 -1.94
C ASP A 91 -11.89 13.79 -1.36
N ARG A 92 -11.71 13.97 -0.04
CA ARG A 92 -11.87 15.25 0.65
C ARG A 92 -10.55 15.95 0.96
N LEU A 93 -9.43 15.29 0.69
CA LEU A 93 -8.10 15.87 0.85
C LEU A 93 -7.82 16.88 -0.27
N LYS A 94 -6.80 17.72 -0.09
CA LYS A 94 -6.35 18.66 -1.13
C LYS A 94 -5.96 17.90 -2.40
N LYS A 95 -6.10 18.54 -3.55
CA LYS A 95 -5.86 17.92 -4.87
C LYS A 95 -4.45 17.33 -5.00
N GLU A 96 -3.44 18.02 -4.46
CA GLU A 96 -2.05 17.56 -4.48
C GLU A 96 -1.87 16.25 -3.70
N THR A 97 -2.58 16.13 -2.58
CA THR A 97 -2.59 14.92 -1.75
C THR A 97 -3.30 13.76 -2.46
N GLN A 98 -4.41 14.03 -3.14
CA GLN A 98 -5.12 13.02 -3.93
C GLN A 98 -4.26 12.48 -5.08
N GLU A 99 -3.55 13.37 -5.79
CA GLU A 99 -2.61 13.00 -6.84
C GLU A 99 -1.46 12.14 -6.28
N GLY A 100 -0.93 12.47 -5.10
CA GLY A 100 0.06 11.65 -4.40
C GLY A 100 -0.43 10.22 -4.11
N PHE A 101 -1.66 10.05 -3.63
CA PHE A 101 -2.25 8.73 -3.42
C PHE A 101 -2.51 7.97 -4.73
N ALA A 102 -2.89 8.66 -5.81
CA ALA A 102 -3.01 8.04 -7.13
C ALA A 102 -1.65 7.52 -7.64
N ILE A 103 -0.58 8.29 -7.41
CA ILE A 103 0.79 7.88 -7.70
C ILE A 103 1.16 6.63 -6.88
N PHE A 104 0.85 6.58 -5.58
CA PHE A 104 1.10 5.39 -4.76
C PHE A 104 0.41 4.14 -5.28
N ARG A 105 -0.83 4.25 -5.77
CA ARG A 105 -1.50 3.12 -6.44
C ARG A 105 -0.74 2.67 -7.69
N SER A 106 -0.27 3.61 -8.51
CA SER A 106 0.54 3.24 -9.69
C SER A 106 1.84 2.52 -9.31
N TYR A 107 2.44 2.85 -8.15
CA TYR A 107 3.61 2.15 -7.64
C TYR A 107 3.32 0.69 -7.25
N VAL A 108 2.12 0.37 -6.78
CA VAL A 108 1.71 -1.02 -6.49
C VAL A 108 1.75 -1.85 -7.76
N ASP A 109 1.20 -1.33 -8.87
CA ASP A 109 1.20 -2.01 -10.16
C ASP A 109 2.62 -2.21 -10.72
N VAL A 110 3.47 -1.18 -10.60
CA VAL A 110 4.87 -1.27 -11.02
C VAL A 110 5.63 -2.31 -10.17
N CYS A 111 5.46 -2.30 -8.85
CA CYS A 111 6.11 -3.27 -7.98
C CYS A 111 5.62 -4.70 -8.26
N ALA A 112 4.34 -4.90 -8.57
CA ALA A 112 3.82 -6.19 -8.97
C ALA A 112 4.48 -6.69 -10.26
N ALA A 113 4.58 -5.84 -11.29
CA ALA A 113 5.25 -6.18 -12.54
C ALA A 113 6.76 -6.49 -12.34
N LEU A 114 7.43 -5.78 -11.43
CA LEU A 114 8.82 -6.05 -11.08
C LEU A 114 8.99 -7.40 -10.38
N ILE A 115 8.10 -7.74 -9.45
CA ILE A 115 8.13 -9.05 -8.77
C ILE A 115 7.97 -10.19 -9.80
N ASP A 116 7.08 -10.03 -10.78
CA ASP A 116 6.92 -11.00 -11.86
C ASP A 116 8.17 -11.11 -12.74
N ALA A 117 8.79 -9.98 -13.08
CA ALA A 117 10.05 -9.97 -13.83
C ALA A 117 11.19 -10.65 -13.06
N ILE A 118 11.28 -10.44 -11.74
CA ILE A 118 12.25 -11.10 -10.86
C ILE A 118 12.04 -12.61 -10.84
N ARG A 119 10.78 -13.05 -10.78
CA ARG A 119 10.43 -14.47 -10.83
C ARG A 119 10.86 -15.12 -12.14
N ILE A 120 10.78 -14.40 -13.26
CA ILE A 120 11.24 -14.87 -14.56
C ILE A 120 12.78 -14.93 -14.58
N ALA A 121 13.46 -13.86 -14.15
CA ALA A 121 14.91 -13.81 -14.09
C ALA A 121 15.49 -14.97 -13.26
N LEU A 122 14.92 -15.27 -12.09
CA LEU A 122 15.35 -16.38 -11.24
C LEU A 122 15.16 -17.77 -11.86
N LYS A 123 14.31 -17.92 -12.88
CA LYS A 123 14.19 -19.18 -13.63
C LYS A 123 15.28 -19.31 -14.70
N ASP A 124 15.69 -18.20 -15.28
CA ASP A 124 16.65 -18.17 -16.39
C ASP A 124 18.11 -18.24 -15.89
N ILE A 125 18.37 -17.87 -14.64
CA ILE A 125 19.70 -17.89 -14.04
C ILE A 125 20.06 -19.31 -13.56
N PRO A 126 21.23 -19.85 -13.97
CA PRO A 126 21.68 -21.17 -13.54
C PRO A 126 21.85 -21.24 -12.01
N GLU A 127 21.52 -22.39 -11.42
CA GLU A 127 21.59 -22.59 -9.97
C GLU A 127 23.01 -22.48 -9.40
N SER A 128 24.03 -22.62 -10.24
CA SER A 128 25.44 -22.45 -9.88
C SER A 128 25.82 -21.02 -9.51
N ASP A 129 25.07 -20.01 -9.98
CA ASP A 129 25.35 -18.61 -9.70
C ASP A 129 24.62 -18.12 -8.44
N VAL A 130 25.09 -18.62 -7.30
CA VAL A 130 24.45 -18.42 -5.99
C VAL A 130 24.46 -16.95 -5.56
N GLU A 131 25.52 -16.21 -5.90
CA GLU A 131 25.68 -14.81 -5.51
C GLU A 131 24.67 -13.91 -6.24
N LEU A 132 24.60 -14.04 -7.56
CA LEU A 132 23.67 -13.25 -8.39
C LEU A 132 22.20 -13.58 -8.06
N ARG A 133 21.88 -14.85 -7.80
CA ARG A 133 20.55 -15.26 -7.32
C ARG A 133 20.21 -14.61 -5.97
N LYS A 134 21.17 -14.56 -5.03
CA LYS A 134 20.98 -13.95 -3.70
C LYS A 134 20.71 -12.44 -3.82
N GLU A 135 21.42 -11.74 -4.70
CA GLU A 135 21.21 -10.32 -4.96
C GLU A 135 19.81 -10.04 -5.54
N ILE A 136 19.39 -10.81 -6.54
CA ILE A 136 18.06 -10.68 -7.15
C ILE A 136 16.95 -10.99 -6.15
N ILE A 137 17.11 -12.01 -5.30
CA ILE A 137 16.16 -12.31 -4.22
C ILE A 137 16.11 -11.15 -3.22
N SER A 138 17.25 -10.58 -2.84
CA SER A 138 17.32 -9.44 -1.93
C SER A 138 16.60 -8.22 -2.50
N PHE A 139 16.80 -7.94 -3.79
CA PHE A 139 16.08 -6.89 -4.50
C PHE A 139 14.56 -7.16 -4.53
N GLY A 140 14.16 -8.38 -4.88
CA GLY A 140 12.74 -8.77 -4.89
C GLY A 140 12.06 -8.63 -3.54
N ARG A 141 12.76 -8.93 -2.45
CA ARG A 141 12.27 -8.66 -1.09
C ARG A 141 12.07 -7.18 -0.83
N ALA A 142 13.01 -6.33 -1.25
CA ALA A 142 12.88 -4.88 -1.08
C ALA A 142 11.69 -4.31 -1.88
N VAL A 143 11.49 -4.76 -3.12
CA VAL A 143 10.33 -4.39 -3.95
C VAL A 143 9.02 -4.85 -3.31
N ALA A 144 8.97 -6.09 -2.82
CA ALA A 144 7.80 -6.61 -2.12
C ALA A 144 7.48 -5.81 -0.85
N SER A 145 8.49 -5.43 -0.07
CA SER A 145 8.30 -4.58 1.12
C SER A 145 7.66 -3.24 0.77
N VAL A 146 8.08 -2.58 -0.30
CA VAL A 146 7.45 -1.34 -0.77
C VAL A 146 5.98 -1.57 -1.09
N ARG A 147 5.69 -2.59 -1.90
CA ARG A 147 4.33 -2.92 -2.31
C ARG A 147 3.42 -3.16 -1.11
N TYR A 148 3.82 -4.06 -0.21
CA TYR A 148 3.01 -4.41 0.95
C TYR A 148 2.82 -3.25 1.92
N THR A 149 3.83 -2.38 2.06
CA THR A 149 3.70 -1.18 2.91
C THR A 149 2.66 -0.22 2.36
N ILE A 150 2.64 -0.02 1.03
CA ILE A 150 1.65 0.84 0.37
C ILE A 150 0.24 0.21 0.44
N GLU A 151 0.12 -1.09 0.18
CA GLU A 151 -1.15 -1.82 0.29
C GLU A 151 -1.71 -1.79 1.73
N ASP A 152 -0.86 -1.96 2.76
CA ASP A 152 -1.25 -1.86 4.17
C ASP A 152 -1.71 -0.45 4.52
N MET A 153 -1.03 0.58 4.00
CA MET A 153 -1.46 1.98 4.17
C MET A 153 -2.86 2.21 3.59
N PHE A 154 -3.15 1.73 2.38
CA PHE A 154 -4.49 1.85 1.80
C PHE A 154 -5.54 1.05 2.56
N SER A 155 -5.20 -0.18 2.96
CA SER A 155 -6.07 -1.04 3.76
C SER A 155 -6.43 -0.38 5.09
N PHE A 156 -5.46 0.27 5.73
CA PHE A 156 -5.71 1.05 6.94
C PHE A 156 -6.67 2.21 6.68
N ILE A 157 -6.45 3.00 5.63
CA ILE A 157 -7.34 4.12 5.27
C ILE A 157 -8.76 3.62 5.03
N GLU A 158 -8.93 2.54 4.28
CA GLU A 158 -10.24 1.94 4.01
C GLU A 158 -10.93 1.46 5.30
N ALA A 159 -10.17 0.87 6.23
CA ALA A 159 -10.68 0.43 7.53
C ALA A 159 -11.11 1.60 8.44
N THR A 160 -10.61 2.82 8.22
CA THR A 160 -11.09 3.99 8.99
C THR A 160 -12.50 4.44 8.60
N ILE A 161 -13.01 3.98 7.46
CA ILE A 161 -14.34 4.34 6.97
C ILE A 161 -15.33 3.35 7.59
N PRO A 162 -16.38 3.83 8.28
CA PRO A 162 -17.40 2.93 8.81
C PRO A 162 -18.01 2.12 7.66
N PRO A 163 -18.21 0.80 7.84
CA PRO A 163 -18.72 -0.04 6.78
C PRO A 163 -20.06 0.52 6.29
N LYS A 164 -20.25 0.53 4.97
CA LYS A 164 -21.57 0.81 4.39
C LYS A 164 -22.56 -0.15 5.05
N LYS A 165 -23.75 0.34 5.43
CA LYS A 165 -24.81 -0.46 6.06
C LYS A 165 -24.88 -1.83 5.37
N THR A 166 -24.58 -2.88 6.11
CA THR A 166 -24.58 -4.26 5.60
C THR A 166 -25.98 -4.77 5.27
N THR A 167 -27.01 -4.00 5.64
CA THR A 167 -28.41 -4.28 5.39
C THR A 167 -29.16 -2.96 5.16
N GLU A 168 -29.80 -2.82 4.00
CA GLU A 168 -30.83 -1.79 3.77
C GLU A 168 -32.18 -2.21 4.37
N ALA A 169 -32.34 -3.51 4.64
CA ALA A 169 -33.44 -4.02 5.43
C ALA A 169 -33.22 -3.61 6.90
N LEU A 170 -33.96 -2.59 7.35
CA LEU A 170 -34.29 -2.50 8.76
C LEU A 170 -34.79 -3.89 9.18
N PRO A 171 -34.29 -4.47 10.30
CA PRO A 171 -34.90 -5.67 10.83
C PRO A 171 -36.41 -5.40 10.90
N LYS A 172 -37.22 -6.24 10.26
CA LYS A 172 -38.68 -6.24 10.46
C LYS A 172 -38.99 -6.79 11.84
N VAL A 173 -38.39 -6.20 12.86
CA VAL A 173 -38.58 -6.54 14.26
C VAL A 173 -39.33 -5.36 14.84
N THR A 174 -40.60 -5.62 15.15
CA THR A 174 -41.47 -4.64 15.79
C THR A 174 -41.03 -4.44 17.24
N ALA A 175 -41.32 -3.27 17.82
CA ALA A 175 -41.03 -2.99 19.23
C ALA A 175 -41.63 -4.06 20.17
N LYS A 176 -42.77 -4.66 19.79
CA LYS A 176 -43.39 -5.77 20.52
C LYS A 176 -42.51 -7.02 20.56
N GLU A 177 -41.87 -7.38 19.45
CA GLU A 177 -40.99 -8.54 19.37
C GLU A 177 -39.69 -8.33 20.16
N VAL A 178 -39.14 -7.11 20.13
CA VAL A 178 -37.98 -6.74 20.96
C VAL A 178 -38.34 -6.81 22.45
N HIS A 179 -39.47 -6.23 22.85
CA HIS A 179 -39.91 -6.27 24.25
C HIS A 179 -40.20 -7.70 24.72
N ALA A 180 -40.81 -8.54 23.87
CA ALA A 180 -41.03 -9.95 24.16
C ALA A 180 -39.72 -10.71 24.35
N LEU A 181 -38.72 -10.44 23.50
CA LEU A 181 -37.40 -11.05 23.61
C LEU A 181 -36.70 -10.63 24.92
N ILE A 182 -36.68 -9.33 25.23
CA ILE A 182 -36.07 -8.81 26.47
C ILE A 182 -36.77 -9.41 27.71
N ARG A 183 -38.10 -9.50 27.72
CA ARG A 183 -38.85 -10.16 28.82
C ARG A 183 -38.49 -11.63 28.96
N SER A 184 -38.35 -12.34 27.83
CA SER A 184 -37.99 -13.75 27.83
C SER A 184 -36.58 -13.99 28.40
N GLU A 185 -35.63 -13.09 28.11
CA GLU A 185 -34.27 -13.15 28.65
C GLU A 185 -34.25 -12.80 30.14
N HIS A 186 -34.99 -11.77 30.58
CA HIS A 186 -35.13 -11.45 32.01
C HIS A 186 -35.70 -12.63 32.81
N LYS A 187 -36.72 -13.29 32.27
CA LYS A 187 -37.31 -14.49 32.89
C LYS A 187 -36.31 -15.64 33.01
N LYS A 188 -35.46 -15.87 31.99
CA LYS A 188 -34.39 -16.88 32.04
C LYS A 188 -33.31 -16.54 33.07
N LEU A 189 -33.04 -15.25 33.26
CA LEU A 189 -32.06 -14.75 34.21
C LEU A 189 -32.62 -14.59 35.64
N GLY A 190 -33.91 -14.88 35.86
CA GLY A 190 -34.57 -14.70 37.16
C GLY A 190 -34.75 -13.24 37.57
N LEU A 191 -34.69 -12.31 36.62
CA LEU A 191 -34.86 -10.88 36.83
C LEU A 191 -36.34 -10.50 36.70
N GLU A 192 -36.73 -9.43 37.39
CA GLU A 192 -38.09 -8.86 37.27
C GLU A 192 -38.37 -8.38 35.84
N GLU A 193 -39.65 -8.45 35.47
CA GLU A 193 -40.10 -8.12 34.12
C GLU A 193 -39.97 -6.61 33.86
N PRO A 194 -39.25 -6.20 32.79
CA PRO A 194 -38.99 -4.79 32.53
C PRO A 194 -40.24 -4.08 32.01
N LYS A 195 -40.48 -2.87 32.53
CA LYS A 195 -41.54 -1.96 32.06
C LYS A 195 -41.02 -1.12 30.90
N PHE A 196 -41.68 -1.23 29.75
CA PHE A 196 -41.43 -0.40 28.58
C PHE A 196 -42.54 0.66 28.49
N TYR A 197 -42.17 1.93 28.35
CA TYR A 197 -43.07 3.06 28.17
C TYR A 197 -43.06 3.52 26.72
#